data_AF-A0A970WFT5-F1
#
_entry.id   AF-A0A970WFT5-F1
#
_cell.length_a   1.000
_cell.length_b   1.000
_cell.length_c   1.000
_cell.angle_alpha   90.00
_cell.angle_beta   90.00
_cell.angle_gamma   90.00
#
_symmetry.space_group_name_H-M   'P 1'
#
loop_
_entity.id
_entity.type
_entity.pdbx_description
1 polymer ?
#
loop_
_entity_poly.entity_id
_entity_poly.type
_entity_poly.pdbx_seq_one_letter_code
_entity_poly.pdbx_strand_id
1 'polypeptide(L)'
;MPRNRIPILLAAIAAAVVVSATAAAAESPLPDAKPVPDMQVLPLPYDQAAFEHLGQQLTRYHFGPELRRPFWYPITGPGGRSLTRMNMPGDPGRSITQAVQPADPNKPEDPRGHSHQTSVWISHKDVGGIDFWRDAGPIAGQIVHQTRREGLQYEDGPQAASLLTLNHWNDPQGKTLMIDRRRATVMSGEDGSWWLIVDLQFEAPPDAPVTLGKTAFGPIGVRMAKTIGVTDGGGRILNSEGQRNEAEMFHKPARWADYSGPITNEQTAGITLMDHPVNPGHPTPFHVRDNGWMGVCPTLDAPLTVTPEKPLRLRYGLWVHPGVPDAQMLDRQWQTFTREELASMEMKKAPPKKEKKPSP
;
A
#
# COMPACT_ATOMS: atom_id res chain seq x y z
N MET A 1 -80.00 64.82 -12.43
CA MET A 1 -79.04 65.46 -11.50
C MET A 1 -78.03 64.41 -11.07
N PRO A 2 -76.72 64.64 -11.29
CA PRO A 2 -75.69 63.64 -11.09
C PRO A 2 -75.25 63.59 -9.62
N ARG A 3 -75.05 62.38 -9.07
CA ARG A 3 -74.32 62.17 -7.82
C ARG A 3 -72.83 62.13 -8.13
N ASN A 4 -72.10 62.93 -7.38
CA ASN A 4 -70.71 63.26 -7.58
C ASN A 4 -69.89 62.67 -6.42
N ARG A 5 -68.68 62.18 -6.75
CA ARG A 5 -67.50 61.94 -5.88
C ARG A 5 -67.55 60.65 -5.02
N ILE A 6 -66.48 59.88 -4.84
CA ILE A 6 -65.04 60.17 -4.69
C ILE A 6 -64.22 58.92 -5.16
N PRO A 7 -63.09 59.04 -5.87
CA PRO A 7 -62.15 57.93 -6.05
C PRO A 7 -61.22 57.82 -4.82
N ILE A 8 -61.07 56.62 -4.27
CA ILE A 8 -60.09 56.30 -3.22
C ILE A 8 -58.71 56.23 -3.89
N LEU A 9 -57.84 57.18 -3.55
CA LEU A 9 -56.43 57.17 -3.92
C LEU A 9 -55.69 56.22 -2.96
N LEU A 10 -55.34 55.02 -3.41
CA LEU A 10 -54.38 54.16 -2.71
C LEU A 10 -52.98 54.71 -2.96
N ALA A 11 -52.41 55.38 -1.96
CA ALA A 11 -50.99 55.73 -1.95
C ALA A 11 -50.15 54.47 -1.61
N ALA A 12 -49.24 54.13 -2.51
CA ALA A 12 -48.28 53.05 -2.34
C ALA A 12 -47.21 53.40 -1.30
N ILE A 13 -46.81 52.41 -0.48
CA ILE A 13 -45.49 52.39 0.15
C ILE A 13 -44.88 51.03 -0.21
N ALA A 14 -44.21 50.97 -1.36
CA ALA A 14 -43.28 49.90 -1.67
C ALA A 14 -41.93 50.27 -1.03
N ALA A 15 -41.61 49.66 0.11
CA ALA A 15 -40.29 49.75 0.71
C ALA A 15 -39.33 48.92 -0.14
N ALA A 16 -38.61 49.57 -1.05
CA ALA A 16 -37.48 48.95 -1.75
C ALA A 16 -36.31 48.81 -0.78
N VAL A 17 -36.14 47.61 -0.22
CA VAL A 17 -34.92 47.25 0.52
C VAL A 17 -33.81 47.08 -0.52
N VAL A 18 -32.99 48.10 -0.70
CA VAL A 18 -31.74 48.00 -1.45
C VAL A 18 -30.73 47.28 -0.55
N VAL A 19 -30.61 45.97 -0.71
CA VAL A 19 -29.47 45.22 -0.17
C VAL A 19 -28.27 45.57 -1.05
N SER A 20 -27.50 46.58 -0.65
CA SER A 20 -26.17 46.82 -1.21
C SER A 20 -25.25 45.70 -0.74
N ALA A 21 -25.22 44.60 -1.49
CA ALA A 21 -24.15 43.62 -1.39
C ALA A 21 -22.88 44.28 -1.92
N THR A 22 -22.07 44.83 -1.02
CA THR A 22 -20.66 45.11 -1.33
C THR A 22 -19.99 43.76 -1.51
N ALA A 23 -20.04 43.22 -2.73
CA ALA A 23 -19.14 42.16 -3.14
C ALA A 23 -17.73 42.77 -3.05
N ALA A 24 -17.04 42.53 -1.93
CA ALA A 24 -15.63 42.82 -1.82
C ALA A 24 -14.98 42.09 -3.00
N ALA A 25 -14.35 42.85 -3.90
CA ALA A 25 -13.64 42.29 -5.02
C ALA A 25 -12.59 41.33 -4.46
N ALA A 26 -12.82 40.03 -4.66
CA ALA A 26 -11.81 39.03 -4.32
C ALA A 26 -10.53 39.39 -5.09
N GLU A 27 -9.39 39.44 -4.39
CA GLU A 27 -8.12 39.67 -5.06
C GLU A 27 -7.91 38.66 -6.19
N SER A 28 -7.35 39.15 -7.29
CA SER A 28 -6.95 38.33 -8.45
C SER A 28 -5.95 37.23 -8.03
N PRO A 29 -5.86 36.12 -8.80
CA PRO A 29 -5.12 34.93 -8.40
C PRO A 29 -3.64 35.21 -8.06
N LEU A 30 -3.13 34.49 -7.04
CA LEU A 30 -1.75 34.54 -6.57
C LEU A 30 -0.76 34.29 -7.74
N PRO A 31 -0.03 35.31 -8.24
CA PRO A 31 0.69 35.24 -9.50
C PRO A 31 1.87 34.24 -9.49
N ASP A 32 2.39 33.95 -8.29
CA ASP A 32 3.52 33.04 -8.08
C ASP A 32 3.09 31.68 -7.52
N ALA A 33 1.78 31.37 -7.52
CA ALA A 33 1.30 30.08 -7.06
C ALA A 33 1.81 28.96 -7.96
N LYS A 34 2.48 27.98 -7.35
CA LYS A 34 2.88 26.76 -8.04
C LYS A 34 1.65 25.87 -8.26
N PRO A 35 1.61 25.07 -9.34
CA PRO A 35 0.60 24.04 -9.50
C PRO A 35 0.59 23.10 -8.29
N VAL A 36 -0.60 22.74 -7.85
CA VAL A 36 -0.78 21.67 -6.86
C VAL A 36 -0.59 20.34 -7.61
N PRO A 37 0.29 19.44 -7.14
CA PRO A 37 0.45 18.14 -7.76
C PRO A 37 -0.82 17.30 -7.64
N ASP A 38 -1.19 16.58 -8.70
CA ASP A 38 -2.37 15.71 -8.70
C ASP A 38 -2.19 14.51 -7.78
N MET A 39 -0.97 13.97 -7.70
CA MET A 39 -0.58 12.91 -6.78
C MET A 39 0.22 13.47 -5.62
N GLN A 40 -0.24 13.19 -4.39
CA GLN A 40 0.40 13.68 -3.17
C GLN A 40 0.61 12.55 -2.17
N VAL A 41 1.67 12.65 -1.37
CA VAL A 41 1.88 11.83 -0.17
C VAL A 41 1.94 12.73 1.07
N LEU A 42 0.85 12.75 1.82
CA LEU A 42 0.67 13.63 2.97
C LEU A 42 1.09 12.94 4.27
N PRO A 43 2.06 13.47 5.04
CA PRO A 43 2.31 12.99 6.39
C PRO A 43 1.11 13.32 7.29
N LEU A 44 0.69 12.35 8.09
CA LEU A 44 -0.46 12.42 8.99
C LEU A 44 -0.04 12.12 10.44
N PRO A 45 -0.88 12.50 11.44
CA PRO A 45 -0.67 12.09 12.83
C PRO A 45 -0.58 10.56 12.99
N TYR A 46 -0.02 10.12 14.12
CA TYR A 46 0.13 8.70 14.49
C TYR A 46 0.98 7.91 13.50
N ASP A 47 2.03 8.54 12.96
CA ASP A 47 3.02 7.90 12.09
C ASP A 47 2.35 7.23 10.88
N GLN A 48 1.67 8.07 10.10
CA GLN A 48 0.93 7.69 8.91
C GLN A 48 1.32 8.58 7.72
N ALA A 49 1.18 8.05 6.50
CA ALA A 49 1.32 8.81 5.27
C ALA A 49 0.21 8.42 4.29
N ALA A 50 -0.62 9.38 3.88
CA ALA A 50 -1.70 9.18 2.94
C ALA A 50 -1.26 9.45 1.52
N PHE A 51 -1.50 8.52 0.61
CA PHE A 51 -1.35 8.74 -0.83
C PHE A 51 -2.70 9.13 -1.41
N GLU A 52 -2.74 10.28 -2.08
CA GLU A 52 -3.96 10.88 -2.60
C GLU A 52 -3.81 11.20 -4.09
N HIS A 53 -4.91 11.04 -4.83
CA HIS A 53 -5.08 11.52 -6.20
C HIS A 53 -6.20 12.55 -6.21
N LEU A 54 -5.89 13.81 -6.56
CA LEU A 54 -6.86 14.92 -6.57
C LEU A 54 -7.64 15.06 -5.25
N GLY A 55 -6.92 14.88 -4.12
CA GLY A 55 -7.49 14.94 -2.76
C GLY A 55 -8.29 13.70 -2.32
N GLN A 56 -8.33 12.63 -3.14
CA GLN A 56 -8.96 11.37 -2.77
C GLN A 56 -7.92 10.33 -2.35
N GLN A 57 -8.06 9.78 -1.14
CA GLN A 57 -7.13 8.77 -0.61
C GLN A 57 -7.22 7.44 -1.36
N LEU A 58 -6.13 7.05 -2.03
CA LEU A 58 -5.96 5.75 -2.67
C LEU A 58 -5.46 4.71 -1.67
N THR A 59 -4.48 5.09 -0.84
CA THR A 59 -3.98 4.24 0.24
C THR A 59 -3.31 5.06 1.34
N ARG A 60 -2.99 4.40 2.45
CA ARG A 60 -2.25 4.99 3.56
C ARG A 60 -1.23 4.01 4.09
N TYR A 61 0.01 4.48 4.23
CA TYR A 61 1.08 3.76 4.89
C TYR A 61 1.00 4.02 6.40
N HIS A 62 0.98 2.95 7.20
CA HIS A 62 0.95 2.99 8.67
C HIS A 62 2.27 2.45 9.19
N PHE A 63 2.95 3.22 10.05
CA PHE A 63 4.30 2.89 10.50
C PHE A 63 4.56 3.28 11.96
N GLY A 64 3.50 3.39 12.77
CA GLY A 64 3.62 3.67 14.20
C GLY A 64 4.50 2.67 14.95
N PRO A 65 5.24 3.11 15.98
CA PRO A 65 6.22 2.30 16.69
C PRO A 65 5.61 1.15 17.50
N GLU A 66 4.30 1.21 17.78
CA GLU A 66 3.55 0.13 18.44
C GLU A 66 3.16 -1.00 17.48
N LEU A 67 3.28 -0.79 16.17
CA LEU A 67 3.01 -1.82 15.16
C LEU A 67 4.14 -2.85 15.12
N ARG A 68 3.78 -4.09 14.79
CA ARG A 68 4.79 -5.15 14.55
C ARG A 68 5.55 -4.95 13.25
N ARG A 69 4.90 -4.32 12.27
CA ARG A 69 5.45 -3.98 10.97
C ARG A 69 4.62 -2.90 10.29
N PRO A 70 5.20 -2.13 9.36
CA PRO A 70 4.44 -1.20 8.54
C PRO A 70 3.58 -1.90 7.48
N PHE A 71 2.47 -1.27 7.12
CA PHE A 71 1.55 -1.79 6.11
C PHE A 71 0.80 -0.67 5.37
N TRP A 72 0.16 -1.01 4.24
CA TRP A 72 -0.73 -0.12 3.50
C TRP A 72 -2.20 -0.53 3.68
N TYR A 73 -3.03 0.40 4.16
CA TYR A 73 -4.48 0.22 4.30
C TYR A 73 -5.21 1.56 4.47
N PRO A 74 -6.38 1.77 3.85
CA PRO A 74 -7.04 0.88 2.88
C PRO A 74 -6.26 0.78 1.56
N ILE A 75 -6.60 -0.20 0.73
CA ILE A 75 -6.30 -0.16 -0.71
C ILE A 75 -7.62 0.17 -1.39
N THR A 76 -7.87 1.45 -1.64
CA THR A 76 -9.15 1.94 -2.16
C THR A 76 -9.26 1.61 -3.65
N GLY A 77 -10.25 0.81 -4.02
CA GLY A 77 -10.57 0.53 -5.42
C GLY A 77 -11.37 1.67 -6.07
N PRO A 78 -11.60 1.60 -7.39
CA PRO A 78 -12.31 2.64 -8.15
C PRO A 78 -13.73 2.96 -7.63
N GLY A 79 -14.38 2.04 -6.93
CA GLY A 79 -15.68 2.25 -6.27
C GLY A 79 -15.61 2.88 -4.86
N GLY A 80 -14.45 3.39 -4.44
CA GLY A 80 -14.25 4.01 -3.12
C GLY A 80 -14.26 3.02 -1.94
N ARG A 81 -14.36 1.72 -2.21
CA ARG A 81 -14.31 0.64 -1.20
C ARG A 81 -12.90 0.06 -1.11
N SER A 82 -12.49 -0.34 0.08
CA SER A 82 -11.22 -1.06 0.26
C SER A 82 -11.30 -2.44 -0.38
N LEU A 83 -10.33 -2.77 -1.23
CA LEU A 83 -10.17 -4.09 -1.86
C LEU A 83 -9.43 -5.08 -0.96
N THR A 84 -8.86 -4.59 0.14
CA THR A 84 -8.16 -5.37 1.15
C THR A 84 -8.81 -5.20 2.52
N ARG A 85 -8.41 -6.04 3.47
CA ARG A 85 -8.89 -6.00 4.86
C ARG A 85 -7.79 -6.33 5.85
N MET A 86 -8.09 -6.06 7.11
CA MET A 86 -7.35 -6.61 8.25
C MET A 86 -7.84 -8.03 8.55
N ASN A 87 -6.89 -8.91 8.86
CA ASN A 87 -7.06 -10.29 9.29
C ASN A 87 -7.77 -11.18 8.26
N MET A 88 -7.72 -12.48 8.48
CA MET A 88 -8.53 -13.43 7.68
C MET A 88 -10.03 -13.26 7.98
N PRO A 89 -10.93 -13.50 7.02
CA PRO A 89 -12.35 -13.72 7.31
C PRO A 89 -12.57 -14.69 8.49
N GLY A 90 -13.39 -14.26 9.46
CA GLY A 90 -13.72 -15.05 10.67
C GLY A 90 -12.67 -14.99 11.79
N ASP A 91 -11.50 -14.39 11.56
CA ASP A 91 -10.46 -14.23 12.58
C ASP A 91 -10.75 -12.98 13.44
N PRO A 92 -10.80 -13.09 14.79
CA PRO A 92 -11.00 -11.96 15.68
C PRO A 92 -9.80 -10.99 15.73
N GLY A 93 -8.68 -11.29 15.06
CA GLY A 93 -7.50 -10.43 14.99
C GLY A 93 -6.65 -10.44 16.25
N ARG A 94 -6.84 -11.43 17.12
CA ARG A 94 -6.03 -11.61 18.34
C ARG A 94 -5.40 -12.99 18.27
N SER A 95 -4.09 -13.03 18.08
CA SER A 95 -3.35 -14.29 18.26
C SER A 95 -3.55 -14.79 19.70
N ILE A 96 -3.98 -16.04 19.83
CA ILE A 96 -4.26 -16.70 21.11
C ILE A 96 -3.05 -17.52 21.60
N THR A 97 -2.02 -17.70 20.77
CA THR A 97 -0.76 -18.38 21.14
C THR A 97 0.40 -17.39 21.17
N GLN A 98 0.49 -16.61 22.24
CA GLN A 98 1.53 -15.58 22.40
C GLN A 98 2.81 -16.08 23.10
N ALA A 99 2.74 -17.20 23.83
CA ALA A 99 3.77 -17.57 24.79
C ALA A 99 4.71 -18.70 24.35
N VAL A 100 4.34 -19.53 23.35
CA VAL A 100 5.09 -20.76 23.03
C VAL A 100 5.29 -20.90 21.52
N GLN A 101 6.44 -21.48 21.13
CA GLN A 101 6.70 -21.90 19.76
C GLN A 101 5.90 -23.15 19.42
N PRO A 102 5.22 -23.23 18.26
CA PRO A 102 4.58 -24.47 17.87
C PRO A 102 5.64 -25.56 17.73
N ALA A 103 5.33 -26.75 18.24
CA ALA A 103 6.26 -27.88 18.16
C ALA A 103 6.60 -28.26 16.70
N ASP A 104 5.68 -28.01 15.76
CA ASP A 104 5.88 -28.12 14.32
C ASP A 104 5.79 -26.72 13.67
N PRO A 105 6.88 -26.15 13.12
CA PRO A 105 6.89 -24.83 12.51
C PRO A 105 5.99 -24.72 11.27
N ASN A 106 5.55 -25.85 10.70
CA ASN A 106 4.64 -25.91 9.56
C ASN A 106 3.16 -26.05 9.96
N LYS A 107 2.87 -26.27 11.24
CA LYS A 107 1.50 -26.35 11.78
C LYS A 107 1.31 -25.28 12.86
N PRO A 108 0.62 -24.16 12.56
CA PRO A 108 0.30 -23.20 13.60
C PRO A 108 -0.59 -23.86 14.66
N GLU A 109 -0.21 -23.76 15.93
CA GLU A 109 -1.05 -24.17 17.06
C GLU A 109 -2.28 -23.25 17.23
N ASP A 110 -2.29 -22.11 16.56
CA ASP A 110 -3.39 -21.15 16.53
C ASP A 110 -4.20 -21.22 15.23
N PRO A 111 -5.38 -21.86 15.23
CA PRO A 111 -6.28 -21.88 14.06
C PRO A 111 -6.91 -20.50 13.74
N ARG A 112 -6.73 -19.49 14.61
CA ARG A 112 -7.15 -18.08 14.44
C ARG A 112 -5.94 -17.13 14.57
N GLY A 113 -4.79 -17.58 14.08
CA GLY A 113 -3.49 -16.92 14.21
C GLY A 113 -3.11 -15.97 13.07
N HIS A 114 -4.06 -15.27 12.46
CA HIS A 114 -3.83 -14.45 11.27
C HIS A 114 -3.93 -12.95 11.53
N SER A 115 -3.74 -12.53 12.78
CA SER A 115 -3.65 -11.11 13.19
C SER A 115 -2.55 -10.33 12.46
N HIS A 116 -1.54 -11.04 11.96
CA HIS A 116 -0.46 -10.49 11.17
C HIS A 116 -0.87 -10.08 9.74
N GLN A 117 -2.08 -10.42 9.30
CA GLN A 117 -2.52 -10.13 7.95
C GLN A 117 -3.08 -8.71 7.85
N THR A 118 -2.21 -7.75 7.59
CA THR A 118 -2.53 -6.32 7.66
C THR A 118 -2.67 -5.70 6.26
N SER A 119 -3.65 -6.13 5.47
CA SER A 119 -3.89 -5.62 4.11
C SER A 119 -2.74 -5.87 3.14
N VAL A 120 -1.85 -4.91 2.87
CA VAL A 120 -0.63 -5.10 2.07
C VAL A 120 0.55 -4.80 2.98
N TRP A 121 1.50 -5.72 3.11
CA TRP A 121 2.65 -5.54 3.99
C TRP A 121 3.88 -6.28 3.46
N ILE A 122 5.03 -5.89 4.00
CA ILE A 122 6.30 -6.56 3.78
C ILE A 122 6.74 -7.19 5.09
N SER A 123 7.09 -8.46 5.06
CA SER A 123 7.57 -9.24 6.20
C SER A 123 8.22 -10.52 5.71
N HIS A 124 8.90 -11.27 6.57
CA HIS A 124 9.41 -12.60 6.23
C HIS A 124 9.33 -13.51 7.47
N LYS A 125 8.95 -14.77 7.29
CA LYS A 125 8.77 -15.69 8.43
C LYS A 125 10.07 -16.09 9.12
N ASP A 126 11.21 -16.04 8.43
CA ASP A 126 12.50 -16.40 9.02
C ASP A 126 13.61 -15.49 8.52
N VAL A 127 14.13 -14.63 9.39
CA VAL A 127 15.29 -13.77 9.13
C VAL A 127 16.31 -14.06 10.22
N GLY A 128 17.33 -14.86 9.89
CA GLY A 128 18.35 -15.28 10.86
C GLY A 128 17.79 -16.05 12.07
N GLY A 129 16.69 -16.80 11.91
CA GLY A 129 16.02 -17.52 12.99
C GLY A 129 14.94 -16.72 13.73
N ILE A 130 14.76 -15.44 13.39
CA ILE A 130 13.72 -14.58 13.97
C ILE A 130 12.52 -14.49 13.02
N ASP A 131 11.33 -14.62 13.60
CA ASP A 131 10.08 -14.65 12.85
C ASP A 131 9.39 -13.30 12.91
N PHE A 132 9.40 -12.58 11.79
CA PHE A 132 8.75 -11.29 11.67
C PHE A 132 7.28 -11.42 11.28
N TRP A 133 6.77 -12.63 11.03
CA TRP A 133 5.38 -12.89 10.69
C TRP A 133 4.47 -12.92 11.92
N ARG A 134 4.99 -13.36 13.07
CA ARG A 134 4.24 -13.43 14.34
C ARG A 134 4.11 -12.08 15.01
N ASP A 135 3.08 -11.94 15.85
CA ASP A 135 2.87 -10.72 16.63
C ASP A 135 3.38 -10.83 18.07
N ALA A 136 3.71 -12.04 18.54
CA ALA A 136 4.21 -12.30 19.89
C ALA A 136 5.04 -13.60 19.96
N GLY A 137 5.72 -13.78 21.08
CA GLY A 137 6.52 -14.96 21.38
C GLY A 137 8.03 -14.69 21.41
N PRO A 138 8.82 -15.68 21.82
CA PRO A 138 10.24 -15.49 22.15
C PRO A 138 11.16 -15.21 20.97
N ILE A 139 10.68 -15.41 19.73
CA ILE A 139 11.42 -15.14 18.48
C ILE A 139 10.68 -14.12 17.60
N ALA A 140 9.66 -13.43 18.13
CA ALA A 140 8.87 -12.49 17.34
C ALA A 140 9.66 -11.20 17.08
N GLY A 141 10.11 -11.02 15.83
CA GLY A 141 10.82 -9.83 15.39
C GLY A 141 9.88 -8.67 15.06
N GLN A 142 10.39 -7.44 15.14
CA GLN A 142 9.65 -6.21 14.84
C GLN A 142 10.33 -5.43 13.71
N ILE A 143 9.55 -5.01 12.72
CA ILE A 143 10.02 -4.10 11.66
C ILE A 143 9.69 -2.67 12.08
N VAL A 144 10.70 -1.89 12.44
CA VAL A 144 10.55 -0.54 12.97
C VAL A 144 10.97 0.48 11.93
N HIS A 145 10.00 1.29 11.49
CA HIS A 145 10.25 2.44 10.64
C HIS A 145 11.05 3.51 11.39
N GLN A 146 12.13 4.01 10.77
CA GLN A 146 12.95 5.06 11.34
C GLN A 146 12.40 6.44 10.97
N THR A 147 11.86 7.17 11.95
CA THR A 147 11.19 8.47 11.72
C THR A 147 12.12 9.68 11.74
N ARG A 148 13.42 9.47 11.97
CA ARG A 148 14.42 10.55 11.88
C ARG A 148 14.54 11.01 10.42
N ARG A 149 15.08 12.23 10.20
CA ARG A 149 15.26 12.80 8.84
C ARG A 149 16.00 11.91 7.85
N GLU A 150 16.83 11.00 8.36
CA GLU A 150 17.59 10.00 7.59
C GLU A 150 16.78 8.75 7.23
N GLY A 151 15.49 8.69 7.56
CA GLY A 151 14.64 7.52 7.32
C GLY A 151 13.39 7.78 6.49
N LEU A 152 13.16 9.01 6.02
CA LEU A 152 11.94 9.43 5.34
C LEU A 152 12.20 10.45 4.22
N GLN A 153 11.62 10.20 3.04
CA GLN A 153 11.57 11.19 1.95
C GLN A 153 10.24 11.08 1.20
N TYR A 154 9.51 12.19 1.18
CA TYR A 154 8.21 12.36 0.52
C TYR A 154 8.39 13.08 -0.81
N GLU A 155 7.76 12.59 -1.86
CA GLU A 155 7.80 13.19 -3.20
C GLU A 155 6.41 13.20 -3.81
N ASP A 156 5.87 14.39 -4.06
CA ASP A 156 4.62 14.61 -4.79
C ASP A 156 4.90 14.79 -6.29
N GLY A 157 3.91 14.57 -7.15
CA GLY A 157 4.09 14.69 -8.59
C GLY A 157 2.78 14.72 -9.38
N PRO A 158 2.84 15.03 -10.68
CA PRO A 158 1.64 15.12 -11.53
C PRO A 158 0.99 13.76 -11.81
N GLN A 159 1.74 12.66 -11.80
CA GLN A 159 1.22 11.31 -12.11
C GLN A 159 1.59 10.27 -11.05
N ALA A 160 2.50 10.61 -10.14
CA ALA A 160 2.99 9.70 -9.11
C ALA A 160 3.35 10.47 -7.84
N ALA A 161 3.14 9.84 -6.70
CA ALA A 161 3.70 10.25 -5.42
C ALA A 161 4.51 9.08 -4.84
N SER A 162 5.61 9.36 -4.14
CA SER A 162 6.43 8.31 -3.55
C SER A 162 6.92 8.62 -2.14
N LEU A 163 7.11 7.55 -1.37
CA LEU A 163 7.67 7.57 -0.02
C LEU A 163 8.85 6.60 0.04
N LEU A 164 10.05 7.12 0.26
CA LEU A 164 11.22 6.32 0.59
C LEU A 164 11.37 6.24 2.12
N THR A 165 11.54 5.02 2.62
CA THR A 165 11.57 4.69 4.04
C THR A 165 12.80 3.85 4.41
N LEU A 166 13.29 4.02 5.63
CA LEU A 166 14.29 3.15 6.25
C LEU A 166 13.65 2.38 7.40
N ASN A 167 13.76 1.05 7.38
CA ASN A 167 13.13 0.18 8.37
C ASN A 167 14.17 -0.78 8.96
N HIS A 168 14.16 -0.93 10.28
CA HIS A 168 15.05 -1.84 11.00
C HIS A 168 14.28 -3.12 11.36
N TRP A 169 14.82 -4.26 10.98
CA TRP A 169 14.28 -5.57 11.34
C TRP A 169 14.97 -6.03 12.61
N ASN A 170 14.32 -5.81 13.75
CA ASN A 170 14.89 -6.06 15.07
C ASN A 170 14.45 -7.41 15.63
N ASP A 171 15.37 -8.11 16.29
CA ASP A 171 15.06 -9.26 17.13
C ASP A 171 14.30 -8.84 18.41
N PRO A 172 13.80 -9.80 19.21
CA PRO A 172 13.07 -9.50 20.44
C PRO A 172 13.90 -8.79 21.52
N GLN A 173 15.23 -8.78 21.39
CA GLN A 173 16.15 -8.08 22.28
C GLN A 173 16.45 -6.64 21.77
N GLY A 174 15.91 -6.25 20.62
CA GLY A 174 16.07 -4.93 20.01
C GLY A 174 17.30 -4.80 19.13
N LYS A 175 18.04 -5.89 18.86
CA LYS A 175 19.19 -5.87 17.94
C LYS A 175 18.70 -5.93 16.50
N THR A 176 19.19 -5.02 15.66
CA THR A 176 18.88 -5.01 14.22
C THR A 176 19.62 -6.14 13.49
N LEU A 177 18.86 -7.00 12.82
CA LEU A 177 19.37 -8.11 12.00
C LEU A 177 19.49 -7.76 10.52
N MET A 178 18.65 -6.85 10.04
CA MET A 178 18.58 -6.46 8.63
C MET A 178 18.03 -5.03 8.52
N ILE A 179 18.52 -4.29 7.54
CA ILE A 179 18.01 -2.97 7.16
C ILE A 179 17.17 -3.13 5.88
N ASP A 180 16.02 -2.46 5.83
CA ASP A 180 15.12 -2.42 4.69
C ASP A 180 14.94 -0.96 4.24
N ARG A 181 15.53 -0.64 3.08
CA ARG A 181 15.19 0.58 2.34
C ARG A 181 14.04 0.25 1.38
N ARG A 182 12.93 0.96 1.56
CA ARG A 182 11.70 0.71 0.83
C ARG A 182 11.16 1.97 0.21
N ARG A 183 10.96 1.95 -1.11
CA ARG A 183 10.20 2.99 -1.80
C ARG A 183 8.82 2.45 -2.17
N ALA A 184 7.79 3.14 -1.72
CA ALA A 184 6.44 2.99 -2.22
C ALA A 184 6.15 4.11 -3.21
N THR A 185 5.78 3.77 -4.43
CA THR A 185 5.33 4.73 -5.44
C THR A 185 3.88 4.43 -5.78
N VAL A 186 3.01 5.42 -5.63
CA VAL A 186 1.60 5.34 -6.03
C VAL A 186 1.41 6.16 -7.28
N MET A 187 0.83 5.56 -8.32
CA MET A 187 0.64 6.20 -9.63
C MET A 187 -0.82 6.10 -10.06
N SER A 188 -1.38 7.21 -10.54
CA SER A 188 -2.72 7.21 -11.16
C SER A 188 -2.70 6.43 -12.47
N GLY A 189 -3.74 5.64 -12.73
CA GLY A 189 -3.96 4.96 -14.00
C GLY A 189 -5.23 5.42 -14.71
N GLU A 190 -5.54 4.76 -15.81
CA GLU A 190 -6.75 5.01 -16.60
C GLU A 190 -7.98 4.36 -15.93
N ASP A 191 -9.18 4.88 -16.23
CA ASP A 191 -10.46 4.33 -15.77
C ASP A 191 -10.58 4.11 -14.25
N GLY A 192 -9.90 4.96 -13.47
CA GLY A 192 -9.86 4.88 -12.01
C GLY A 192 -8.94 3.77 -11.46
N SER A 193 -8.23 3.04 -12.32
CA SER A 193 -7.14 2.15 -11.91
C SER A 193 -5.96 2.96 -11.36
N TRP A 194 -5.09 2.30 -10.61
CA TRP A 194 -3.86 2.90 -10.08
C TRP A 194 -2.86 1.81 -9.68
N TRP A 195 -1.62 2.21 -9.43
CA TRP A 195 -0.53 1.31 -9.08
C TRP A 195 0.02 1.60 -7.69
N LEU A 196 0.35 0.55 -6.94
CA LEU A 196 1.32 0.61 -5.85
C LEU A 196 2.55 -0.20 -6.28
N ILE A 197 3.64 0.50 -6.54
CA ILE A 197 4.96 -0.11 -6.79
C ILE A 197 5.74 -0.10 -5.49
N VAL A 198 6.29 -1.26 -5.12
CA VAL A 198 7.12 -1.42 -3.92
C VAL A 198 8.50 -1.92 -4.34
N ASP A 199 9.48 -1.02 -4.30
CA ASP A 199 10.89 -1.36 -4.43
C ASP A 199 11.50 -1.56 -3.05
N LEU A 200 12.25 -2.65 -2.89
CA LEU A 200 12.92 -3.02 -1.64
C LEU A 200 14.42 -3.20 -1.86
N GLN A 201 15.19 -2.82 -0.86
CA GLN A 201 16.59 -3.16 -0.73
C GLN A 201 16.83 -3.63 0.70
N PHE A 202 17.07 -4.93 0.82
CA PHE A 202 17.45 -5.56 2.07
C PHE A 202 18.96 -5.60 2.19
N GLU A 203 19.46 -5.16 3.33
CA GLU A 203 20.88 -4.97 3.61
C GLU A 203 21.24 -5.69 4.90
N ALA A 204 22.35 -6.42 4.83
CA ALA A 204 22.96 -7.02 5.99
C ALA A 204 23.72 -5.97 6.81
N PRO A 205 23.80 -6.10 8.14
CA PRO A 205 24.72 -5.33 8.97
C PRO A 205 26.18 -5.49 8.49
N PRO A 206 27.06 -4.47 8.65
CA PRO A 206 28.40 -4.46 8.06
C PRO A 206 29.27 -5.70 8.30
N ASP A 207 29.12 -6.36 9.45
CA ASP A 207 29.99 -7.46 9.86
C ASP A 207 29.27 -8.82 9.91
N ALA A 208 28.01 -8.90 9.47
CA ALA A 208 27.21 -10.12 9.61
C ALA A 208 26.24 -10.32 8.44
N PRO A 209 26.41 -11.35 7.60
CA PRO A 209 25.40 -11.71 6.62
C PRO A 209 24.11 -12.14 7.33
N VAL A 210 22.97 -11.94 6.67
CA VAL A 210 21.66 -12.36 7.16
C VAL A 210 21.00 -13.28 6.16
N THR A 211 20.44 -14.39 6.65
CA THR A 211 19.75 -15.38 5.82
C THR A 211 18.25 -15.22 5.97
N LEU A 212 17.56 -15.06 4.84
CA LEU A 212 16.12 -15.29 4.71
C LEU A 212 15.91 -16.79 4.56
N GLY A 213 15.32 -17.43 5.57
CA GLY A 213 15.13 -18.88 5.61
C GLY A 213 14.16 -19.40 4.55
N LYS A 214 14.24 -20.71 4.26
CA LYS A 214 13.33 -21.37 3.30
C LYS A 214 11.89 -21.36 3.81
N THR A 215 10.98 -20.70 3.11
CA THR A 215 9.56 -20.58 3.51
C THR A 215 8.67 -20.07 2.38
N ALA A 216 7.36 -20.29 2.48
CA ALA A 216 6.37 -19.71 1.58
C ALA A 216 5.88 -18.31 2.02
N PHE A 217 6.37 -17.79 3.16
CA PHE A 217 5.81 -16.61 3.81
C PHE A 217 6.74 -15.40 3.70
N GLY A 218 6.43 -14.54 2.74
CA GLY A 218 7.12 -13.28 2.45
C GLY A 218 7.97 -13.34 1.19
N PRO A 219 8.49 -12.18 0.70
CA PRO A 219 8.49 -10.88 1.37
C PRO A 219 7.18 -10.08 1.36
N ILE A 220 6.39 -10.13 0.28
CA ILE A 220 5.16 -9.34 0.16
C ILE A 220 3.91 -10.19 0.40
N GLY A 221 2.96 -9.64 1.17
CA GLY A 221 1.66 -10.26 1.44
C GLY A 221 0.51 -9.31 1.12
N VAL A 222 -0.58 -9.87 0.61
CA VAL A 222 -1.84 -9.17 0.34
C VAL A 222 -3.00 -9.98 0.91
N ARG A 223 -3.83 -9.32 1.72
CA ARG A 223 -5.09 -9.85 2.26
C ARG A 223 -6.27 -9.13 1.62
N MET A 224 -6.90 -9.80 0.67
CA MET A 224 -8.06 -9.32 -0.05
C MET A 224 -9.30 -9.22 0.86
N ALA A 225 -10.19 -8.29 0.54
CA ALA A 225 -11.51 -8.18 1.13
C ALA A 225 -12.27 -9.50 0.97
N LYS A 226 -13.11 -9.83 1.97
CA LYS A 226 -13.88 -11.08 2.01
C LYS A 226 -14.71 -11.28 0.74
N THR A 227 -15.31 -10.21 0.23
CA THR A 227 -16.18 -10.21 -0.95
C THR A 227 -15.43 -10.50 -2.26
N ILE A 228 -14.10 -10.36 -2.28
CA ILE A 228 -13.27 -10.70 -3.45
C ILE A 228 -12.75 -12.14 -3.36
N GLY A 229 -12.64 -12.71 -2.16
CA GLY A 229 -12.21 -14.10 -1.99
C GLY A 229 -13.12 -15.08 -2.75
N VAL A 230 -12.53 -16.16 -3.26
CA VAL A 230 -13.24 -17.23 -3.99
C VAL A 230 -14.25 -17.91 -3.07
N THR A 231 -13.80 -18.37 -1.89
CA THR A 231 -14.63 -19.15 -0.95
C THR A 231 -15.83 -18.35 -0.44
N ASP A 232 -15.61 -17.08 -0.12
CA ASP A 232 -16.55 -16.27 0.66
C ASP A 232 -17.37 -15.29 -0.19
N GLY A 233 -16.80 -14.81 -1.30
CA GLY A 233 -17.30 -13.68 -2.08
C GLY A 233 -17.65 -14.01 -3.53
N GLY A 234 -17.35 -15.24 -3.98
CA GLY A 234 -17.59 -15.65 -5.37
C GLY A 234 -16.64 -14.99 -6.39
N GLY A 235 -15.50 -14.45 -5.92
CA GLY A 235 -14.45 -13.97 -6.81
C GLY A 235 -13.65 -15.11 -7.44
N ARG A 236 -12.54 -14.75 -8.09
CA ARG A 236 -11.64 -15.70 -8.76
C ARG A 236 -10.18 -15.31 -8.56
N ILE A 237 -9.32 -16.32 -8.73
CA ILE A 237 -7.88 -16.14 -8.88
C ILE A 237 -7.48 -16.54 -10.30
N LEU A 238 -6.57 -15.80 -10.92
CA LEU A 238 -5.94 -16.15 -12.19
C LEU A 238 -4.46 -15.80 -12.17
N ASN A 239 -3.60 -16.58 -12.82
CA ASN A 239 -2.22 -16.18 -13.07
C ASN A 239 -1.84 -16.14 -14.55
N SER A 240 -0.60 -15.71 -14.77
CA SER A 240 0.03 -15.58 -16.08
C SER A 240 0.16 -16.88 -16.89
N GLU A 241 0.00 -18.03 -16.24
CA GLU A 241 0.04 -19.36 -16.87
C GLU A 241 -1.37 -19.90 -17.17
N GLY A 242 -2.41 -19.10 -16.93
CA GLY A 242 -3.81 -19.45 -17.17
C GLY A 242 -4.44 -20.34 -16.10
N GLN A 243 -3.71 -20.64 -15.01
CA GLN A 243 -4.19 -21.43 -13.89
C GLN A 243 -5.18 -20.62 -13.05
N ARG A 244 -6.14 -21.31 -12.43
CA ARG A 244 -7.25 -20.70 -11.69
C ARG A 244 -7.37 -21.23 -10.27
N ASN A 245 -7.64 -20.30 -9.36
CA ASN A 245 -7.93 -20.55 -7.95
C ASN A 245 -6.81 -21.33 -7.23
N GLU A 246 -7.01 -21.62 -5.94
CA GLU A 246 -6.00 -22.23 -5.09
C GLU A 246 -5.52 -23.60 -5.62
N ALA A 247 -6.45 -24.43 -6.11
CA ALA A 247 -6.16 -25.80 -6.54
C ALA A 247 -5.12 -25.89 -7.65
N GLU A 248 -5.09 -24.92 -8.58
CA GLU A 248 -4.17 -24.95 -9.71
C GLU A 248 -2.93 -24.07 -9.50
N MET A 249 -3.02 -23.05 -8.63
CA MET A 249 -2.00 -22.01 -8.50
C MET A 249 -1.13 -22.12 -7.25
N PHE A 250 -1.55 -22.86 -6.23
CA PHE A 250 -0.82 -22.90 -4.95
C PHE A 250 0.63 -23.33 -5.13
N HIS A 251 1.56 -22.44 -4.77
CA HIS A 251 3.01 -22.61 -4.91
C HIS A 251 3.48 -22.85 -6.35
N LYS A 252 2.76 -22.32 -7.34
CA LYS A 252 3.18 -22.34 -8.75
C LYS A 252 3.88 -21.02 -9.13
N PRO A 253 4.96 -21.09 -9.92
CA PRO A 253 5.61 -19.90 -10.48
C PRO A 253 4.69 -19.21 -11.49
N ALA A 254 4.65 -17.87 -11.43
CA ALA A 254 3.93 -17.04 -12.38
C ALA A 254 4.54 -15.63 -12.42
N ARG A 255 4.27 -14.87 -13.47
CA ARG A 255 4.66 -13.44 -13.58
C ARG A 255 3.76 -12.54 -12.73
N TRP A 256 2.49 -12.92 -12.58
CA TRP A 256 1.49 -12.20 -11.81
C TRP A 256 0.39 -13.15 -11.33
N ALA A 257 -0.27 -12.78 -10.24
CA ALA A 257 -1.49 -13.39 -9.75
C ALA A 257 -2.55 -12.30 -9.51
N ASP A 258 -3.74 -12.51 -10.04
CA ASP A 258 -4.88 -11.61 -9.99
C ASP A 258 -5.97 -12.14 -9.08
N TYR A 259 -6.47 -11.29 -8.18
CA TYR A 259 -7.71 -11.52 -7.45
C TYR A 259 -8.74 -10.51 -7.90
N SER A 260 -9.82 -11.00 -8.51
CA SER A 260 -10.94 -10.19 -8.99
C SER A 260 -12.25 -10.69 -8.41
N GLY A 261 -13.11 -9.78 -7.94
CA GLY A 261 -14.41 -10.17 -7.40
C GLY A 261 -15.33 -8.99 -7.05
N PRO A 262 -16.52 -9.29 -6.51
CA PRO A 262 -17.49 -8.27 -6.10
C PRO A 262 -16.97 -7.34 -5.00
N ILE A 263 -17.30 -6.05 -5.13
CA ILE A 263 -17.08 -5.01 -4.11
C ILE A 263 -18.39 -4.33 -3.68
N THR A 264 -19.39 -4.35 -4.56
CA THR A 264 -20.80 -4.06 -4.28
C THR A 264 -21.65 -5.11 -5.01
N ASN A 265 -22.99 -4.96 -4.99
CA ASN A 265 -23.86 -5.85 -5.74
C ASN A 265 -23.75 -5.64 -7.27
N GLU A 266 -23.24 -4.48 -7.71
CA GLU A 266 -23.20 -4.05 -9.11
C GLU A 266 -21.76 -3.87 -9.64
N GLN A 267 -20.76 -3.84 -8.75
CA GLN A 267 -19.38 -3.53 -9.10
C GLN A 267 -18.43 -4.66 -8.72
N THR A 268 -17.49 -4.91 -9.63
CA THR A 268 -16.32 -5.77 -9.43
C THR A 268 -15.05 -4.95 -9.53
N ALA A 269 -14.02 -5.40 -8.82
CA ALA A 269 -12.68 -4.83 -8.87
C ALA A 269 -11.68 -5.89 -8.38
N GLY A 270 -10.40 -5.58 -8.51
CA GLY A 270 -9.36 -6.51 -8.11
C GLY A 270 -8.00 -5.86 -7.88
N ILE A 271 -7.08 -6.72 -7.47
CA ILE A 271 -5.67 -6.40 -7.36
C ILE A 271 -4.89 -7.50 -8.07
N THR A 272 -4.05 -7.09 -9.01
CA THR A 272 -3.05 -7.95 -9.62
C THR A 272 -1.70 -7.73 -8.93
N LEU A 273 -1.19 -8.75 -8.23
CA LEU A 273 0.15 -8.75 -7.65
C LEU A 273 1.15 -9.30 -8.66
N MET A 274 2.21 -8.54 -8.91
CA MET A 274 3.18 -8.77 -9.98
C MET A 274 4.58 -9.00 -9.43
N ASP A 275 5.24 -10.04 -9.94
CA ASP A 275 6.64 -10.35 -9.71
C ASP A 275 7.51 -9.71 -10.79
N HIS A 276 8.66 -9.15 -10.41
CA HIS A 276 9.56 -8.46 -11.33
C HIS A 276 10.75 -9.35 -11.74
N PRO A 277 11.24 -9.30 -12.98
CA PRO A 277 12.43 -10.05 -13.43
C PRO A 277 13.73 -9.81 -12.65
N VAL A 278 13.79 -8.74 -11.84
CA VAL A 278 14.93 -8.47 -10.94
C VAL A 278 14.93 -9.37 -9.71
N ASN A 279 13.76 -9.92 -9.35
CA ASN A 279 13.61 -10.72 -8.14
C ASN A 279 14.32 -12.07 -8.34
N PRO A 280 15.06 -12.57 -7.34
CA PRO A 280 15.71 -13.87 -7.44
C PRO A 280 14.69 -14.98 -7.70
N GLY A 281 14.99 -15.83 -8.69
CA GLY A 281 14.12 -16.96 -9.04
C GLY A 281 12.90 -16.59 -9.87
N HIS A 282 12.86 -15.39 -10.48
CA HIS A 282 11.76 -15.00 -11.37
C HIS A 282 11.56 -16.00 -12.54
N PRO A 283 10.30 -16.35 -12.90
CA PRO A 283 9.08 -16.06 -12.15
C PRO A 283 9.01 -16.87 -10.86
N THR A 284 8.77 -16.17 -9.75
CA THR A 284 8.76 -16.78 -8.42
C THR A 284 7.41 -17.45 -8.11
N PRO A 285 7.39 -18.50 -7.28
CA PRO A 285 6.15 -19.12 -6.82
C PRO A 285 5.23 -18.16 -6.06
N PHE A 286 3.92 -18.28 -6.28
CA PHE A 286 2.91 -17.56 -5.50
C PHE A 286 2.27 -18.47 -4.45
N HIS A 287 2.11 -17.95 -3.23
CA HIS A 287 1.27 -18.57 -2.20
C HIS A 287 -0.10 -17.90 -2.22
N VAL A 288 -1.08 -18.58 -2.79
CA VAL A 288 -2.47 -18.13 -2.86
C VAL A 288 -3.40 -18.98 -1.98
N ARG A 289 -4.49 -18.38 -1.51
CA ARG A 289 -5.62 -19.10 -0.88
C ARG A 289 -6.95 -18.59 -1.40
N ASP A 290 -7.92 -19.48 -1.54
CA ASP A 290 -9.28 -19.13 -1.97
C ASP A 290 -9.99 -18.17 -0.99
N ASN A 291 -9.50 -18.07 0.25
CA ASN A 291 -9.98 -17.12 1.26
C ASN A 291 -9.43 -15.68 1.11
N GLY A 292 -8.72 -15.36 0.02
CA GLY A 292 -8.21 -14.00 -0.26
C GLY A 292 -6.78 -13.74 0.21
N TRP A 293 -5.93 -14.77 0.31
CA TRP A 293 -4.50 -14.63 0.62
C TRP A 293 -3.70 -14.64 -0.68
N MET A 294 -2.78 -13.71 -0.88
CA MET A 294 -1.72 -13.91 -1.88
C MET A 294 -0.39 -13.33 -1.42
N GLY A 295 0.70 -13.95 -1.85
CA GLY A 295 2.05 -13.45 -1.63
C GLY A 295 3.04 -14.09 -2.61
N VAL A 296 4.19 -13.44 -2.78
CA VAL A 296 5.28 -13.90 -3.65
C VAL A 296 6.35 -14.56 -2.79
N CYS A 297 6.83 -15.74 -3.19
CA CYS A 297 7.63 -16.64 -2.35
C CYS A 297 9.03 -16.93 -2.95
N PRO A 298 9.95 -15.95 -3.02
CA PRO A 298 11.31 -16.16 -3.55
C PRO A 298 12.14 -17.15 -2.72
N THR A 299 11.75 -17.43 -1.48
CA THR A 299 12.41 -18.38 -0.57
C THR A 299 11.69 -19.72 -0.45
N LEU A 300 10.72 -20.03 -1.32
CA LEU A 300 9.95 -21.28 -1.24
C LEU A 300 10.83 -22.52 -1.32
N ASP A 301 11.73 -22.56 -2.31
CA ASP A 301 12.54 -23.74 -2.61
C ASP A 301 13.89 -23.75 -1.89
N ALA A 302 14.47 -22.56 -1.68
CA ALA A 302 15.79 -22.37 -1.09
C ALA A 302 15.86 -21.06 -0.29
N PRO A 303 16.73 -20.97 0.75
CA PRO A 303 16.97 -19.72 1.46
C PRO A 303 17.73 -18.71 0.57
N LEU A 304 17.67 -17.43 0.94
CA LEU A 304 18.45 -16.35 0.33
C LEU A 304 19.37 -15.71 1.37
N THR A 305 20.64 -15.53 1.05
CA THR A 305 21.60 -14.85 1.93
C THR A 305 21.88 -13.45 1.40
N VAL A 306 21.75 -12.47 2.28
CA VAL A 306 22.12 -11.07 2.05
C VAL A 306 23.47 -10.83 2.72
N THR A 307 24.42 -10.26 1.99
CA THR A 307 25.72 -9.86 2.53
C THR A 307 25.90 -8.34 2.40
N PRO A 308 26.81 -7.71 3.17
CA PRO A 308 27.08 -6.28 3.05
C PRO A 308 27.45 -5.84 1.63
N GLU A 309 28.16 -6.69 0.89
CA GLU A 309 28.61 -6.44 -0.48
C GLU A 309 27.53 -6.71 -1.52
N LYS A 310 26.50 -7.49 -1.16
CA LYS A 310 25.41 -7.89 -2.05
C LYS A 310 24.04 -7.71 -1.37
N PRO A 311 23.55 -6.46 -1.26
CA PRO A 311 22.18 -6.18 -0.89
C PRO A 311 21.19 -6.90 -1.80
N LEU A 312 20.08 -7.38 -1.23
CA LEU A 312 19.01 -8.02 -1.99
C LEU A 312 18.02 -6.96 -2.49
N ARG A 313 17.90 -6.84 -3.81
CA ARG A 313 16.90 -6.00 -4.47
C ARG A 313 15.67 -6.80 -4.83
N LEU A 314 14.50 -6.26 -4.52
CA LEU A 314 13.21 -6.81 -4.91
C LEU A 314 12.31 -5.69 -5.41
N ARG A 315 11.41 -6.01 -6.33
CA ARG A 315 10.38 -5.10 -6.82
C ARG A 315 9.07 -5.86 -6.99
N TYR A 316 7.99 -5.27 -6.51
CA TYR A 316 6.63 -5.79 -6.65
C TYR A 316 5.71 -4.71 -7.17
N GLY A 317 4.78 -5.09 -8.04
CA GLY A 317 3.72 -4.20 -8.54
C GLY A 317 2.36 -4.69 -8.07
N LEU A 318 1.53 -3.78 -7.56
CA LEU A 318 0.11 -4.03 -7.34
C LEU A 318 -0.66 -3.12 -8.28
N TRP A 319 -1.29 -3.70 -9.29
CA TRP A 319 -2.23 -2.96 -10.13
C TRP A 319 -3.63 -3.10 -9.55
N VAL A 320 -4.20 -1.97 -9.13
CA VAL A 320 -5.56 -1.87 -8.63
C VAL A 320 -6.46 -1.49 -9.79
N HIS A 321 -7.45 -2.31 -10.10
CA HIS A 321 -8.24 -2.13 -11.33
C HIS A 321 -9.75 -2.27 -11.09
N PRO A 322 -10.57 -1.61 -11.91
CA PRO A 322 -12.00 -1.89 -11.98
C PRO A 322 -12.25 -3.22 -12.71
N GLY A 323 -13.45 -3.77 -12.52
CA GLY A 323 -13.93 -4.90 -13.29
C GLY A 323 -13.15 -6.20 -13.05
N VAL A 324 -13.21 -7.08 -14.05
CA VAL A 324 -12.52 -8.37 -14.08
C VAL A 324 -11.73 -8.46 -15.39
N PRO A 325 -10.47 -7.96 -15.42
CA PRO A 325 -9.63 -7.97 -16.61
C PRO A 325 -9.35 -9.39 -17.12
N ASP A 326 -9.16 -9.53 -18.43
CA ASP A 326 -8.70 -10.77 -19.02
C ASP A 326 -7.16 -10.91 -18.90
N ALA A 327 -6.65 -12.11 -19.21
CA ALA A 327 -5.21 -12.39 -19.13
C ALA A 327 -4.38 -11.47 -20.03
N GLN A 328 -4.90 -11.03 -21.18
CA GLN A 328 -4.18 -10.16 -22.10
C GLN A 328 -3.98 -8.77 -21.51
N MET A 329 -5.01 -8.21 -20.88
CA MET A 329 -4.90 -6.94 -20.17
C MET A 329 -3.92 -7.05 -19.01
N LEU A 330 -4.02 -8.11 -18.20
CA LEU A 330 -3.13 -8.34 -17.06
C LEU A 330 -1.65 -8.45 -17.50
N ASP A 331 -1.38 -9.20 -18.58
CA ASP A 331 -0.04 -9.28 -19.17
C ASP A 331 0.46 -7.93 -19.71
N ARG A 332 -0.40 -7.10 -20.33
CA ARG A 332 -0.01 -5.75 -20.77
C ARG A 332 0.39 -4.85 -19.60
N GLN A 333 -0.32 -4.94 -18.48
CA GLN A 333 0.01 -4.18 -17.27
C GLN A 333 1.35 -4.67 -16.69
N TRP A 334 1.60 -5.98 -16.65
CA TRP A 334 2.89 -6.54 -16.26
C TRP A 334 4.05 -6.09 -17.17
N GLN A 335 3.83 -6.06 -18.49
CA GLN A 335 4.83 -5.53 -19.43
C GLN A 335 5.12 -4.03 -19.22
N THR A 336 4.12 -3.25 -18.81
CA THR A 336 4.31 -1.84 -18.46
C THR A 336 5.17 -1.72 -17.20
N PHE A 337 4.78 -2.43 -16.13
CA PHE A 337 5.50 -2.49 -14.86
C PHE A 337 6.97 -2.87 -15.00
N THR A 338 7.30 -3.84 -15.86
CA THR A 338 8.67 -4.34 -16.05
C THR A 338 9.58 -3.47 -16.91
N ARG A 339 9.02 -2.48 -17.62
CA ARG A 339 9.79 -1.54 -18.43
C ARG A 339 10.25 -0.32 -17.64
N GLU A 340 9.65 -0.07 -16.48
CA GLU A 340 10.03 1.04 -15.63
C GLU A 340 11.42 0.82 -15.01
N GLU A 341 12.23 1.87 -14.98
CA GLU A 341 13.51 1.82 -14.29
C GLU A 341 13.34 1.55 -12.81
N LEU A 342 14.26 0.77 -12.22
CA LEU A 342 14.28 0.54 -10.78
C LEU A 342 14.52 1.86 -10.06
N ALA A 343 13.70 2.16 -9.06
CA ALA A 343 13.86 3.39 -8.32
C ALA A 343 15.18 3.40 -7.54
N SER A 344 15.80 4.58 -7.43
CA SER A 344 16.93 4.79 -6.52
C SER A 344 16.47 4.64 -5.07
N MET A 345 17.28 3.91 -4.29
CA MET A 345 17.13 3.73 -2.85
C MET A 345 17.94 4.74 -2.04
N GLU A 346 18.68 5.61 -2.71
CA GLU A 346 19.43 6.67 -2.04
C GLU A 346 18.51 7.82 -1.65
N MET A 347 18.67 8.29 -0.41
CA MET A 347 18.01 9.51 0.03
C MET A 347 18.67 10.74 -0.58
N LYS A 348 17.87 11.65 -1.10
CA LYS A 348 18.38 12.94 -1.60
C LYS A 348 18.90 13.75 -0.41
N LYS A 349 20.16 14.21 -0.49
CA LYS A 349 20.71 15.15 0.51
C LYS A 349 19.92 16.46 0.45
N ALA A 350 19.59 17.02 1.62
CA ALA A 350 18.98 18.33 1.69
C ALA A 350 19.87 19.37 0.97
N PRO A 351 19.29 20.27 0.15
CA PRO A 351 20.09 21.33 -0.47
C PRO A 351 20.76 22.17 0.63
N PRO A 352 22.01 22.62 0.42
CA PRO A 352 22.69 23.47 1.39
C PRO A 352 21.82 24.70 1.68
N LYS A 353 21.73 25.09 2.95
CA LYS A 353 21.03 26.33 3.34
C LYS A 353 21.61 27.46 2.51
N LYS A 354 20.78 28.11 1.68
CA LYS A 354 21.17 29.35 1.02
C LYS A 354 21.58 30.33 2.13
N GLU A 355 22.83 30.74 2.13
CA GLU A 355 23.29 31.81 3.01
C GLU A 355 22.37 33.00 2.77
N LYS A 356 21.75 33.48 3.85
CA LYS A 356 21.04 34.76 3.79
C LYS A 356 22.10 35.80 3.46
N LYS A 357 22.09 36.31 2.22
CA LYS A 357 22.83 37.53 1.91
C LYS A 357 22.36 38.58 2.93
N PRO A 358 23.28 39.26 3.64
CA PRO A 358 22.89 40.36 4.51
C PRO A 358 22.11 41.37 3.67
N SER A 359 20.94 41.77 4.17
CA SER A 359 20.14 42.84 3.57
C SER A 359 20.99 44.11 3.54
N PRO A 360 20.95 44.89 2.44
CA PRO A 360 21.74 46.12 2.28
C PRO A 360 21.36 47.20 3.30
#